data_AF-A0A519LMN4-F1
#
_entry.id   AF-A0A519LMN4-F1
#
_cell.length_a   1.000
_cell.length_b   1.000
_cell.length_c   1.000
_cell.angle_alpha   90.00
_cell.angle_beta   90.00
_cell.angle_gamma   90.00
#
_symmetry.space_group_name_H-M   'P 1'
#
loop_
_entity.id
_entity.type
_entity.pdbx_description
1 polymer ?
#
loop_
_entity_poly.entity_id
_entity_poly.type
_entity_poly.pdbx_seq_one_letter_code
_entity_poly.pdbx_strand_id
1 'polypeptide(L)'
;MLTVLPFIVAFKSLNIDKKFIDSFKEIGYNDLTNDEIIALKSLNITPEYINEFKKAGYNNIKPDDLFALKSQNITPELINQYKSLGFKDLELDDVVGAKALGATPDYIKAMKEKGNNYGSLSKYMQLKALAGN
;
A
#
# COMPACT_ATOMS: atom_id res chain seq x y z
N MET A 1 29.87 16.40 16.56
CA MET A 1 28.88 16.94 15.61
C MET A 1 29.04 16.21 14.28
N LEU A 2 28.34 15.08 14.09
CA LEU A 2 28.47 14.20 12.91
C LEU A 2 27.17 13.42 12.64
N THR A 3 26.02 14.11 12.59
CA THR A 3 24.71 13.45 12.38
C THR A 3 23.84 14.10 11.29
N VAL A 4 24.26 15.23 10.70
CA VAL A 4 23.48 15.96 9.67
C VAL A 4 23.78 15.56 8.23
N LEU A 5 24.83 14.76 8.00
CA LEU A 5 25.29 14.37 6.66
C LEU A 5 24.42 13.35 5.90
N PRO A 6 23.86 12.28 6.52
CA PRO A 6 23.25 11.20 5.72
C PRO A 6 22.02 11.68 4.96
N PHE A 7 21.17 12.51 5.58
CA PHE A 7 19.93 13.00 4.96
C PHE A 7 20.18 13.98 3.82
N ILE A 8 21.15 14.89 3.95
CA ILE A 8 21.46 15.87 2.89
C ILE A 8 21.95 15.16 1.63
N VAL A 9 22.80 14.12 1.78
CA VAL A 9 23.26 13.32 0.66
C VAL A 9 22.10 12.58 0.01
N ALA A 10 21.22 11.94 0.79
CA ALA A 10 20.06 11.24 0.26
C ALA A 10 19.11 12.18 -0.51
N PHE A 11 18.80 13.35 0.05
CA PHE A 11 17.94 14.35 -0.61
C PHE A 11 18.50 14.80 -1.94
N LYS A 12 19.81 15.09 -1.98
CA LYS A 12 20.48 15.50 -3.23
C LYS A 12 20.51 14.36 -4.25
N SER A 13 20.86 13.16 -3.84
CA SER A 13 20.94 11.98 -4.74
C SER A 13 19.59 11.60 -5.34
N LEU A 14 18.51 11.75 -4.56
CA LEU A 14 17.15 11.42 -4.98
C LEU A 14 16.41 12.59 -5.62
N ASN A 15 17.05 13.77 -5.76
CA ASN A 15 16.42 15.00 -6.23
C ASN A 15 15.14 15.35 -5.45
N ILE A 16 15.25 15.31 -4.12
CA ILE A 16 14.20 15.74 -3.21
C ILE A 16 14.38 17.25 -2.99
N ASP A 17 13.45 18.03 -3.53
CA ASP A 17 13.43 19.49 -3.42
C ASP A 17 12.19 19.99 -2.68
N LYS A 18 12.10 21.31 -2.49
CA LYS A 18 10.96 21.95 -1.84
C LYS A 18 9.64 21.64 -2.58
N LYS A 19 9.66 21.59 -3.90
CA LYS A 19 8.47 21.32 -4.72
C LYS A 19 7.93 19.92 -4.46
N PHE A 20 8.81 18.92 -4.37
CA PHE A 20 8.43 17.56 -4.00
C PHE A 20 7.75 17.54 -2.63
N ILE A 21 8.36 18.15 -1.60
CA ILE A 21 7.80 18.18 -0.24
C ILE A 21 6.45 18.92 -0.20
N ASP A 22 6.36 20.08 -0.85
CA ASP A 22 5.14 20.88 -0.89
C ASP A 22 3.98 20.11 -1.55
N SER A 23 4.26 19.30 -2.58
CA SER A 23 3.23 18.50 -3.25
C SER A 23 2.53 17.48 -2.32
N PHE A 24 3.22 16.98 -1.28
CA PHE A 24 2.61 16.12 -0.26
C PHE A 24 1.86 16.91 0.81
N LYS A 25 2.35 18.10 1.17
CA LYS A 25 1.67 19.03 2.07
C LYS A 25 0.32 19.47 1.51
N GLU A 26 0.27 19.77 0.21
CA GLU A 26 -0.95 20.14 -0.51
C GLU A 26 -2.06 19.08 -0.40
N ILE A 27 -1.69 17.81 -0.24
CA ILE A 27 -2.64 16.70 -0.09
C ILE A 27 -2.76 16.20 1.37
N GLY A 28 -2.24 16.96 2.34
CA GLY A 28 -2.49 16.77 3.78
C GLY A 28 -1.37 16.10 4.58
N TYR A 29 -0.22 15.79 3.96
CA TYR A 29 0.92 15.17 4.66
C TYR A 29 1.89 16.26 5.14
N ASN A 30 1.50 16.94 6.22
CA ASN A 30 2.23 18.12 6.72
C ASN A 30 3.44 17.78 7.61
N ASP A 31 3.42 16.62 8.25
CA ASP A 31 4.35 16.25 9.33
C ASP A 31 5.24 15.05 8.95
N LEU A 32 5.65 14.96 7.68
CA LEU A 32 6.56 13.91 7.21
C LEU A 32 7.98 14.12 7.76
N THR A 33 8.55 13.07 8.32
CA THR A 33 9.95 12.99 8.71
C THR A 33 10.87 12.91 7.48
N ASN A 34 12.16 13.21 7.67
CA ASN A 34 13.13 13.10 6.58
C ASN A 34 13.22 11.68 6.00
N ASP A 35 13.13 10.66 6.87
CA ASP A 35 13.13 9.25 6.46
C ASP A 35 11.91 8.92 5.60
N GLU A 36 10.72 9.38 5.99
CA GLU A 36 9.50 9.17 5.20
C GLU A 36 9.56 9.87 3.84
N ILE A 37 10.08 11.10 3.77
CA ILE A 37 10.26 11.83 2.51
C ILE A 37 11.20 11.07 1.56
N ILE A 38 12.30 10.54 2.11
CA ILE A 38 13.26 9.71 1.35
C ILE A 38 12.59 8.43 0.87
N ALA A 39 11.81 7.75 1.72
CA ALA A 39 11.10 6.53 1.38
C ALA A 39 10.05 6.75 0.30
N LEU A 40 9.23 7.81 0.40
CA LEU A 40 8.26 8.21 -0.62
C LEU A 40 8.94 8.36 -1.99
N LYS A 41 10.06 9.09 -2.04
CA LYS A 41 10.80 9.32 -3.28
C LYS A 41 11.41 8.02 -3.83
N SER A 42 12.04 7.24 -2.96
CA SER A 42 12.74 5.99 -3.33
C SER A 42 11.79 4.92 -3.87
N LEU A 43 10.58 4.82 -3.29
CA LEU A 43 9.54 3.89 -3.74
C LEU A 43 8.70 4.45 -4.89
N ASN A 44 9.01 5.66 -5.36
CA ASN A 44 8.25 6.37 -6.39
C ASN A 44 6.75 6.47 -6.05
N ILE A 45 6.49 6.83 -4.79
CA ILE A 45 5.15 7.18 -4.31
C ILE A 45 4.94 8.66 -4.64
N THR A 46 3.81 8.98 -5.26
CA THR A 46 3.49 10.34 -5.69
C THR A 46 2.16 10.80 -5.09
N PRO A 47 1.88 12.11 -5.05
CA PRO A 47 0.58 12.62 -4.65
C PRO A 47 -0.58 12.04 -5.49
N GLU A 48 -0.35 11.78 -6.78
CA GLU A 48 -1.34 11.16 -7.67
C GLU A 48 -1.67 9.73 -7.20
N TYR A 49 -0.66 8.92 -6.90
CA TYR A 49 -0.85 7.56 -6.37
C TYR A 49 -1.73 7.58 -5.12
N ILE A 50 -1.45 8.48 -4.17
CA ILE A 50 -2.24 8.62 -2.94
C ILE A 50 -3.68 9.07 -3.25
N ASN A 51 -3.86 10.01 -4.17
CA ASN A 51 -5.17 10.51 -4.57
C ASN A 51 -6.04 9.43 -5.24
N GLU A 52 -5.45 8.45 -5.92
CA GLU A 52 -6.21 7.30 -6.45
C GLU A 52 -6.84 6.48 -5.31
N PHE A 53 -6.14 6.25 -4.20
CA PHE A 53 -6.71 5.58 -3.04
C PHE A 53 -7.79 6.42 -2.35
N LYS A 54 -7.60 7.74 -2.25
CA LYS A 54 -8.64 8.65 -1.73
C LYS A 54 -9.93 8.55 -2.54
N LYS A 55 -9.84 8.53 -3.88
CA LYS A 55 -10.99 8.31 -4.78
C LYS A 55 -11.67 6.95 -4.56
N ALA A 56 -10.92 5.94 -4.14
CA ALA A 56 -11.45 4.62 -3.79
C ALA A 56 -12.00 4.52 -2.36
N GLY A 57 -12.03 5.64 -1.62
CA GLY A 57 -12.59 5.75 -0.26
C GLY A 57 -11.56 5.66 0.87
N TYR A 58 -10.27 5.51 0.55
CA TYR A 58 -9.20 5.38 1.54
C TYR A 58 -8.56 6.75 1.81
N ASN A 59 -8.98 7.37 2.90
CA ASN A 59 -8.49 8.68 3.32
C ASN A 59 -7.46 8.53 4.45
N ASN A 60 -6.59 9.53 4.60
CA ASN A 60 -5.63 9.62 5.72
C ASN A 60 -4.75 8.37 5.91
N ILE A 61 -4.28 7.80 4.79
CA ILE A 61 -3.38 6.63 4.79
C ILE A 61 -2.05 7.04 5.44
N LYS A 62 -1.54 6.23 6.37
CA LYS A 62 -0.26 6.55 7.02
C LYS A 62 0.90 6.32 6.04
N PRO A 63 2.02 7.05 6.18
CA PRO A 63 3.20 6.84 5.33
C PRO A 63 3.67 5.38 5.28
N ASP A 64 3.76 4.70 6.43
CA ASP A 64 4.17 3.29 6.50
C ASP A 64 3.25 2.37 5.67
N ASP A 65 1.94 2.61 5.70
CA ASP A 65 0.96 1.84 4.91
C ASP A 65 1.15 2.10 3.42
N LEU A 66 1.46 3.34 3.01
CA LEU A 66 1.80 3.67 1.62
C LEU A 66 3.04 2.91 1.15
N PHE A 67 4.04 2.75 2.02
CA PHE A 67 5.26 2.00 1.69
C PHE A 67 4.94 0.52 1.47
N ALA A 68 4.13 -0.07 2.36
CA ALA A 68 3.69 -1.46 2.23
C ALA A 68 2.88 -1.69 0.93
N LEU A 69 1.92 -0.81 0.63
CA LEU A 69 1.13 -0.88 -0.60
C LEU A 69 2.03 -0.81 -1.83
N LYS A 70 2.94 0.17 -1.88
CA LYS A 70 3.79 0.38 -3.05
C LYS A 70 4.81 -0.74 -3.23
N SER A 71 5.42 -1.23 -2.15
CA SER A 71 6.35 -2.37 -2.17
C SER A 71 5.70 -3.62 -2.76
N GLN A 72 4.42 -3.83 -2.46
CA GLN A 72 3.63 -4.93 -3.01
C GLN A 72 2.98 -4.60 -4.37
N ASN A 73 3.28 -3.45 -4.98
CA ASN A 73 2.65 -2.97 -6.23
C ASN A 73 1.11 -3.00 -6.16
N ILE A 74 0.53 -2.57 -5.04
CA ILE A 74 -0.92 -2.52 -4.83
C ILE A 74 -1.46 -1.20 -5.40
N THR A 75 -2.59 -1.31 -6.08
CA THR A 75 -3.35 -0.19 -6.65
C THR A 75 -4.80 -0.29 -6.20
N PRO A 76 -5.60 0.78 -6.30
CA PRO A 76 -7.03 0.73 -6.02
C PRO A 76 -7.80 -0.28 -6.88
N GLU A 77 -7.29 -0.59 -8.08
CA GLU A 77 -7.87 -1.61 -8.96
C GLU A 77 -7.86 -2.99 -8.30
N LEU A 78 -6.77 -3.39 -7.64
CA LEU A 78 -6.72 -4.67 -6.91
C LEU A 78 -7.77 -4.71 -5.78
N ILE A 79 -7.96 -3.58 -5.09
CA ILE A 79 -8.98 -3.48 -4.04
C ILE A 79 -10.38 -3.66 -4.63
N ASN A 80 -10.65 -3.05 -5.78
CA ASN A 80 -11.94 -3.20 -6.48
C ASN A 80 -12.18 -4.64 -6.95
N GLN A 81 -11.14 -5.37 -7.33
CA GLN A 81 -11.26 -6.80 -7.65
C GLN A 81 -11.70 -7.62 -6.42
N TYR A 82 -11.12 -7.36 -5.24
CA TYR A 82 -11.59 -7.99 -4.00
C TYR A 82 -13.02 -7.57 -3.66
N LYS A 83 -13.39 -6.29 -3.81
CA LYS A 83 -14.77 -5.82 -3.62
C LYS A 83 -15.76 -6.53 -4.55
N SER A 84 -15.37 -6.76 -5.80
CA SER A 84 -16.17 -7.48 -6.80
C SER A 84 -16.36 -8.97 -6.46
N LEU A 85 -15.46 -9.54 -5.67
CA LEU A 85 -15.60 -10.88 -5.08
C LEU A 85 -16.49 -10.87 -3.82
N GLY A 86 -17.08 -9.74 -3.44
CA GLY A 86 -18.04 -9.64 -2.33
C GLY A 86 -17.41 -9.34 -0.97
N PHE A 87 -16.11 -9.06 -0.90
CA PHE A 87 -15.50 -8.55 0.34
C PHE A 87 -15.84 -7.07 0.51
N LYS A 88 -16.57 -6.75 1.57
CA LYS A 88 -16.94 -5.38 1.94
C LYS A 88 -15.93 -4.86 2.97
N ASP A 89 -15.81 -3.54 3.05
CA ASP A 89 -15.06 -2.86 4.13
C ASP A 89 -13.60 -3.35 4.27
N LEU A 90 -12.90 -3.47 3.15
CA LEU A 90 -11.52 -3.94 3.11
C LEU A 90 -10.57 -2.93 3.74
N GLU A 91 -9.86 -3.33 4.78
CA GLU A 91 -8.71 -2.61 5.30
C GLU A 91 -7.49 -2.79 4.36
N LEU A 92 -6.63 -1.77 4.27
CA LEU A 92 -5.45 -1.83 3.39
C LEU A 92 -4.47 -2.91 3.82
N ASP A 93 -4.33 -3.14 5.13
CA ASP A 93 -3.46 -4.16 5.70
C ASP A 93 -3.90 -5.59 5.30
N ASP A 94 -5.21 -5.84 5.26
CA ASP A 94 -5.75 -7.11 4.76
C ASP A 94 -5.41 -7.32 3.28
N VAL A 95 -5.48 -6.26 2.47
CA VAL A 95 -5.14 -6.31 1.04
C VAL A 95 -3.64 -6.58 0.85
N VAL A 96 -2.79 -5.92 1.64
CA VAL A 96 -1.34 -6.16 1.68
C VAL A 96 -1.04 -7.60 2.07
N GLY A 97 -1.62 -8.09 3.17
CA GLY A 97 -1.44 -9.44 3.66
C GLY A 97 -1.91 -10.50 2.68
N ALA A 98 -3.08 -10.29 2.07
CA ALA A 98 -3.62 -11.19 1.05
C ALA A 98 -2.71 -11.27 -0.17
N LYS A 99 -2.19 -10.14 -0.66
CA LYS A 99 -1.26 -10.14 -1.79
C LYS A 99 0.06 -10.82 -1.43
N ALA A 100 0.64 -10.52 -0.27
CA ALA A 100 1.91 -11.08 0.19
C ALA A 100 1.85 -12.61 0.36
N LEU A 101 0.72 -13.14 0.86
CA LEU A 101 0.51 -14.57 1.02
C LEU A 101 0.05 -15.27 -0.27
N GLY A 102 -0.21 -14.52 -1.34
CA GLY A 102 -0.72 -15.07 -2.60
C GLY A 102 -2.20 -15.49 -2.54
N ALA A 103 -2.96 -14.94 -1.60
CA ALA A 103 -4.43 -15.03 -1.55
C ALA A 103 -5.07 -13.99 -2.48
N THR A 104 -4.64 -13.99 -3.75
CA THR A 104 -5.06 -13.05 -4.79
C THR A 104 -6.53 -13.24 -5.22
N PRO A 105 -7.14 -12.27 -5.94
CA PRO A 105 -8.49 -12.44 -6.48
C PRO A 105 -8.68 -13.74 -7.30
N ASP A 106 -7.68 -14.10 -8.11
CA ASP A 106 -7.70 -15.35 -8.89
C ASP A 106 -7.68 -16.59 -8.00
N TYR A 107 -6.83 -16.60 -6.96
CA TYR A 107 -6.81 -17.68 -5.99
C TYR A 107 -8.17 -17.82 -5.29
N ILE A 108 -8.76 -16.71 -4.85
CA ILE A 108 -10.06 -16.70 -4.18
C ILE A 108 -11.15 -17.22 -5.12
N LYS A 109 -11.15 -16.80 -6.39
CA LYS A 109 -12.10 -17.29 -7.40
C LYS A 109 -12.00 -18.81 -7.57
N ALA A 110 -10.79 -19.34 -7.72
CA ALA A 110 -10.56 -20.78 -7.82
C ALA A 110 -11.01 -21.54 -6.55
N MET A 111 -10.85 -20.95 -5.37
CA MET A 111 -11.31 -21.56 -4.12
C MET A 111 -12.85 -21.55 -3.99
N LYS A 112 -13.50 -20.48 -4.44
CA LYS A 112 -14.98 -20.39 -4.51
C LYS A 112 -15.58 -21.42 -5.45
N GLU A 113 -14.97 -21.65 -6.61
CA GLU A 113 -15.37 -22.71 -7.56
C GLU A 113 -15.28 -24.11 -6.94
N LYS A 114 -14.34 -24.32 -6.00
CA LYS A 114 -14.22 -25.55 -5.19
C LYS A 114 -15.16 -25.60 -3.98
N GLY A 115 -16.12 -24.67 -3.87
CA GLY A 115 -17.10 -24.61 -2.79
C GLY A 115 -16.66 -23.85 -1.52
N ASN A 116 -15.45 -23.28 -1.50
CA ASN A 116 -14.97 -22.50 -0.35
C ASN A 116 -15.43 -21.05 -0.46
N ASN A 117 -16.56 -20.73 0.17
CA ASN A 117 -17.20 -19.42 0.14
C ASN A 117 -17.05 -18.69 1.48
N TYR A 118 -15.85 -18.17 1.76
CA TYR A 118 -15.61 -17.40 2.99
C TYR A 118 -15.93 -15.92 2.79
N GLY A 119 -16.50 -15.27 3.81
CA GLY A 119 -16.84 -13.85 3.79
C GLY A 119 -15.68 -12.90 4.10
N SER A 120 -14.50 -13.42 4.47
CA SER A 120 -13.35 -12.63 4.93
C SER A 120 -12.07 -13.03 4.19
N LEU A 121 -11.25 -12.05 3.78
CA LEU A 121 -9.94 -12.31 3.16
C LEU A 121 -9.03 -13.13 4.07
N SER A 122 -9.06 -12.89 5.39
CA SER A 122 -8.19 -13.57 6.34
C SER A 122 -8.37 -15.09 6.34
N LYS A 123 -9.56 -15.59 5.99
CA LYS A 123 -9.81 -17.04 5.84
C LYS A 123 -9.14 -17.62 4.60
N TYR A 124 -9.14 -16.89 3.48
CA TYR A 124 -8.40 -17.31 2.29
C TYR A 124 -6.89 -17.23 2.50
N MET A 125 -6.41 -16.24 3.27
CA MET A 125 -5.01 -16.17 3.69
C MET A 125 -4.60 -17.38 4.54
N GLN A 126 -5.40 -17.74 5.55
CA GLN A 126 -5.17 -18.93 6.37
C GLN A 126 -5.13 -20.20 5.51
N LEU A 127 -6.11 -20.36 4.61
CA LEU A 127 -6.14 -21.51 3.71
C LEU A 127 -4.91 -21.59 2.81
N LYS A 128 -4.46 -20.46 2.27
CA LYS A 128 -3.28 -20.38 1.41
C LYS A 128 -1.99 -20.71 2.17
N ALA A 129 -1.86 -20.22 3.40
CA ALA A 129 -0.71 -20.49 4.26
C ALA A 129 -0.60 -21.97 4.64
N LEU A 130 -1.73 -22.64 4.89
CA LEU A 130 -1.77 -24.08 5.22
C LEU A 130 -1.46 -24.98 4.01
N ALA A 131 -1.79 -24.53 2.80
CA ALA A 131 -1.56 -25.29 1.56
C ALA A 131 -0.14 -25.14 0.99
N GLY A 132 0.67 -24.25 1.56
CA GLY A 132 2.07 -24.00 1.15
C GLY A 132 3.11 -24.76 1.97
N ASN A 133 2.68 -25.60 2.92
CA ASN A 133 3.54 -26.49 3.71
C ASN A 133 3.47 -27.92 3.20
#